data_AF-A0A392UJW9-F1
#
_entry.id   AF-A0A392UJW9-F1
#
_cell.length_a   1.000
_cell.length_b   1.000
_cell.length_c   1.000
_cell.angle_alpha   90.00
_cell.angle_beta   90.00
_cell.angle_gamma   90.00
#
_symmetry.space_group_name_H-M   'P 1'
#
loop_
_entity.id
_entity.type
_entity.pdbx_description
1 polymer ?
#
loop_
_entity_poly.entity_id
_entity_poly.type
_entity_poly.pdbx_seq_one_letter_code
_entity_poly.pdbx_strand_id
1 'polypeptide(L)' 'MNMRFATAVTLILLGSIIGCSWAEQCGRQAGGAQCPGGTCCSKYGWCGSNSDYCGDGCQSQCG' A
#
# COMPACT_ATOMS: atom_id res chain seq x y z
N MET A 1 -15.01 -13.28 -36.10
CA MET A 1 -14.32 -12.60 -34.98
C MET A 1 -15.40 -11.95 -34.13
N ASN A 2 -15.89 -12.65 -33.10
CA ASN A 2 -17.16 -12.28 -32.48
C ASN A 2 -16.91 -11.15 -31.48
N MET A 3 -17.61 -10.02 -31.68
CA MET A 3 -17.49 -8.77 -30.92
C MET A 3 -17.45 -8.97 -29.40
N ARG A 4 -18.16 -9.99 -28.88
CA ARG A 4 -18.20 -10.36 -27.47
C ARG A 4 -16.87 -10.91 -26.92
N PHE A 5 -16.12 -11.65 -27.73
CA PHE A 5 -14.77 -12.10 -27.37
C PHE A 5 -13.79 -10.92 -27.41
N ALA A 6 -13.91 -10.04 -28.41
CA ALA A 6 -13.08 -8.85 -28.51
C ALA A 6 -13.28 -7.91 -27.30
N THR A 7 -14.52 -7.73 -26.84
CA THR A 7 -14.83 -6.93 -25.64
C THR A 7 -14.35 -7.58 -24.34
N ALA A 8 -14.38 -8.91 -24.23
CA ALA A 8 -13.86 -9.61 -23.05
C ALA A 8 -12.33 -9.51 -22.98
N VAL A 9 -11.64 -9.62 -24.12
CA VAL A 9 -10.18 -9.53 -24.21
C VAL A 9 -9.67 -8.13 -23.85
N THR A 10 -10.35 -7.07 -24.28
CA THR A 10 -9.96 -5.69 -23.92
C THR A 10 -10.13 -5.37 -22.44
N LEU A 11 -11.18 -5.88 -21.76
CA LEU A 11 -11.37 -5.67 -20.33
C LEU A 11 -10.31 -6.39 -19.47
N ILE A 12 -9.91 -7.59 -19.86
CA ILE A 12 -8.86 -8.36 -19.18
C ILE A 12 -7.49 -7.68 -19.34
N LEU A 13 -7.19 -7.14 -20.53
CA LEU A 13 -5.96 -6.39 -20.79
C LEU A 13 -5.90 -5.07 -20.02
N LEU A 14 -7.03 -4.37 -19.86
CA LEU A 14 -7.12 -3.13 -19.06
C LEU A 14 -7.12 -3.39 -17.54
N GLY A 15 -7.63 -4.54 -17.09
CA GLY A 15 -7.63 -4.94 -15.67
C GLY A 15 -6.27 -5.44 -15.16
N SER A 16 -5.37 -5.85 -16.06
CA SER A 16 -4.03 -6.36 -15.72
C SER A 16 -3.08 -5.30 -15.13
N ILE A 17 -3.44 -4.02 -15.23
CA ILE A 17 -2.61 -2.88 -14.77
C ILE A 17 -2.95 -2.46 -13.33
N ILE A 18 -3.96 -3.07 -12.70
CA ILE A 18 -4.39 -2.76 -11.32
C ILE A 18 -3.53 -3.57 -10.31
N GLY A 19 -2.21 -3.57 -10.52
CA GLY A 19 -1.21 -4.01 -9.55
C GLY A 19 -0.77 -2.83 -8.72
N CYS A 20 -1.70 -2.19 -8.02
CA CYS A 20 -1.35 -1.12 -7.10
C CYS A 20 -0.75 -1.76 -5.85
N SER A 21 0.58 -1.83 -5.76
CA SER A 21 1.26 -1.96 -4.48
C SER A 21 1.07 -0.63 -3.72
N TRP A 22 -0.13 -0.41 -3.17
CA TRP A 22 -0.37 0.73 -2.28
C TRP A 22 0.58 0.54 -1.09
N ALA A 23 1.37 1.56 -0.77
CA ALA A 23 2.08 1.53 0.50
C ALA A 23 1.03 1.45 1.63
N GLU A 24 1.27 0.63 2.65
CA GLU A 24 0.31 0.46 3.73
C GLU A 24 0.33 1.71 4.62
N GLN A 25 -0.84 2.32 4.83
CA GLN A 25 -0.97 3.47 5.72
C GLN A 25 -1.16 3.03 7.17
N CYS A 26 -0.68 3.84 8.10
CA CYS A 26 -0.66 3.54 9.53
C CYS A 26 -0.82 4.80 10.39
N GLY A 27 -0.94 4.60 11.71
CA GLY A 27 -0.94 5.69 12.68
C GLY A 27 -2.18 6.58 12.55
N ARG A 28 -2.08 7.85 12.93
CA ARG A 28 -3.22 8.78 12.97
C ARG A 28 -3.87 9.01 11.60
N GLN A 29 -3.12 8.82 10.52
CA GLN A 29 -3.59 8.93 9.14
C GLN A 29 -4.51 7.78 8.75
N ALA A 30 -4.38 6.62 9.41
CA ALA A 30 -5.15 5.41 9.15
C ALA A 30 -5.94 4.95 10.39
N GLY A 31 -6.44 5.89 11.20
CA GLY A 31 -7.30 5.56 12.35
C GLY A 31 -6.60 4.74 13.44
N GLY A 32 -5.28 4.84 13.56
CA GLY A 32 -4.47 4.08 14.52
C GLY A 32 -4.02 2.70 14.03
N ALA A 33 -4.20 2.39 12.74
CA ALA A 33 -3.73 1.13 12.17
C ALA A 33 -2.22 0.91 12.42
N GLN A 34 -1.85 -0.32 12.76
CA GLN A 34 -0.46 -0.75 12.88
C GLN A 34 0.02 -1.30 11.55
N CYS A 35 1.33 -1.18 11.31
CA CYS A 35 1.92 -1.74 10.10
C CYS A 35 2.00 -3.28 10.19
N PRO A 36 1.70 -3.98 9.09
CA PRO A 36 1.88 -5.43 9.02
C PRO A 36 3.36 -5.80 9.16
N GLY A 37 3.61 -7.02 9.63
CA GLY A 37 4.96 -7.57 9.75
C GLY A 37 5.84 -6.90 10.81
N GLY A 38 5.29 -6.09 11.71
CA GLY A 38 6.06 -5.45 12.78
C GLY A 38 6.90 -4.25 12.31
N THR A 39 6.64 -3.72 11.12
CA THR A 39 7.44 -2.62 10.54
C THR A 39 7.07 -1.26 11.16
N CYS A 40 7.98 -0.29 11.09
CA CYS A 40 7.80 1.02 11.71
C CYS A 40 6.72 1.83 10.98
N CYS A 41 5.92 2.55 11.76
CA CYS A 41 5.00 3.54 11.24
C CYS A 41 5.64 4.93 11.26
N SER A 42 5.97 5.48 10.09
CA SER A 42 6.59 6.80 9.97
C SER A 42 5.72 7.91 10.55
N LYS A 43 6.34 9.07 10.81
CA LYS A 43 5.62 10.30 11.23
C LYS A 43 4.51 10.73 10.26
N TYR A 44 4.59 10.28 9.00
CA TYR A 44 3.66 10.59 7.93
C TYR A 44 2.58 9.52 7.71
N GLY A 45 2.60 8.43 8.49
CA GLY A 45 1.57 7.40 8.46
C GLY A 45 1.77 6.39 7.33
N TRP A 46 3.02 6.02 7.07
CA TRP A 46 3.38 4.98 6.12
C TRP A 46 4.25 3.92 6.78
N CYS A 47 4.14 2.69 6.33
CA CYS A 47 4.89 1.55 6.84
C CYS A 47 6.23 1.34 6.13
N GLY A 48 7.27 1.05 6.90
CA GLY A 48 8.60 0.72 6.37
C GLY A 48 9.61 0.40 7.48
N SER A 49 10.82 0.01 7.11
CA SER A 49 11.82 -0.51 8.06
C SER A 49 13.15 0.26 8.09
N ASN A 50 13.28 1.33 7.29
CA ASN A 50 14.50 2.15 7.30
C ASN A 50 14.34 3.34 8.27
N SER A 51 15.41 4.12 8.44
CA SER A 51 15.45 5.28 9.34
C SER A 51 14.39 6.35 9.06
N ASP A 52 13.89 6.47 7.83
CA ASP A 52 12.84 7.45 7.49
C ASP A 52 11.48 7.07 8.10
N TYR A 53 11.29 5.78 8.39
CA TYR A 53 10.09 5.23 9.02
C TYR A 53 10.26 5.01 10.52
N CYS A 54 11.42 4.52 10.94
CA CYS A 54 11.72 4.17 12.33
C CYS A 54 12.33 5.31 13.15
N GLY A 55 12.79 6.39 12.50
CA GLY A 55 13.47 7.51 13.14
C GLY A 55 12.52 8.50 13.82
N ASP A 56 12.99 9.75 13.95
CA ASP A 56 12.31 10.78 14.72
C ASP A 56 10.86 11.01 14.28
N GLY A 57 9.95 10.91 15.25
CA GLY A 57 8.52 11.08 15.05
C GLY A 57 7.78 9.83 14.56
N CYS A 58 8.45 8.67 14.53
CA CYS A 58 7.77 7.39 14.35
C CYS A 58 6.60 7.23 15.32
N GLN A 59 5.46 6.76 14.81
CA GLN A 59 4.19 6.70 15.53
C GLN A 59 3.99 5.37 16.27
N SER A 60 4.50 4.28 15.72
CA SER A 60 4.40 2.94 16.29
C SER A 60 5.46 1.99 15.71
N GLN A 61 5.82 0.94 16.47
CA GLN A 61 6.75 -0.11 16.03
C GLN A 61 8.17 0.38 15.67
N CYS A 62 8.67 1.41 16.36
CA CYS A 62 9.88 2.19 16.01
C CYS A 62 11.23 1.54 16.40
N GLY A 63 11.37 0.22 16.26
CA GLY A 63 12.52 -0.55 16.74
C GLY A 63 13.84 -0.24 16.04
#